data_AF-A0A7X0ZKF3-F1
#
_entry.id   AF-A0A7X0ZKF3-F1
#
_cell.length_a   1.000
_cell.length_b   1.000
_cell.length_c   1.000
_cell.angle_alpha   90.00
_cell.angle_beta   90.00
_cell.angle_gamma   90.00
#
_symmetry.space_group_name_H-M   'P 1'
#
loop_
_entity.id
_entity.type
_entity.pdbx_description
1 polymer ?
#
loop_
_entity_poly.entity_id
_entity_poly.type
_entity_poly.pdbx_seq_one_letter_code
_entity_poly.pdbx_strand_id
1 'polypeptide(L)'
;MTYQKETIIAKANELKEALQATEAVTFYRAAEEKINTNQKVAAKVGSIKKLQKEAVNLEHYQKFGAVKQTEDNIDALTAEIDHLPIVQEFKRSQEEANDLLQSITREISHKVTSELKK
;
A
#
# COMPACT_ATOMS: atom_id res chain seq x y z
N MET A 1 7.06 38.01 3.38
CA MET A 1 8.17 37.26 2.75
C MET A 1 7.57 36.24 1.81
N THR A 2 7.89 36.29 0.52
CA THR A 2 7.41 35.30 -0.46
C THR A 2 8.32 34.08 -0.39
N TYR A 3 7.77 32.92 -0.03
CA TYR A 3 8.52 31.67 -0.07
C TYR A 3 8.74 31.25 -1.53
N GLN A 4 9.99 30.93 -1.89
CA GLN A 4 10.28 30.33 -3.19
C GLN A 4 9.98 28.84 -3.18
N LYS A 5 9.71 28.27 -4.36
CA LYS A 5 9.36 26.85 -4.54
C LYS A 5 10.42 25.93 -3.93
N GLU A 6 11.68 26.30 -4.06
CA GLU A 6 12.85 25.58 -3.55
C GLU A 6 12.81 25.47 -2.03
N THR A 7 12.38 26.52 -1.32
CA THR A 7 12.25 26.51 0.14
C THR A 7 11.12 25.59 0.62
N ILE A 8 10.02 25.51 -0.13
CA ILE A 8 8.92 24.59 0.19
C ILE A 8 9.37 23.13 -0.03
N ILE A 9 10.11 22.86 -1.11
CA ILE A 9 10.68 21.53 -1.37
C ILE A 9 11.68 21.13 -0.27
N ALA A 10 12.53 22.06 0.18
CA ALA A 10 13.45 21.79 1.29
C ALA A 10 12.72 21.39 2.58
N LYS A 11 11.66 22.12 2.94
CA LYS A 11 10.81 21.78 4.10
C LYS A 11 10.09 20.45 3.95
N ALA A 12 9.63 20.11 2.74
CA ALA A 12 9.04 18.81 2.46
C ALA A 12 10.06 17.67 2.63
N ASN A 13 11.32 17.89 2.27
CA ASN A 13 12.40 16.92 2.50
C ASN A 13 12.70 16.76 3.99
N GLU A 14 12.76 17.84 4.77
CA GLU A 14 12.91 17.76 6.23
C GLU A 14 11.76 16.97 6.87
N LEU A 15 10.52 17.23 6.43
CA LEU A 15 9.34 16.49 6.88
C LEU A 15 9.45 15.00 6.50
N LYS A 16 9.92 14.68 5.29
CA LYS A 16 10.15 13.30 4.85
C LYS A 16 11.13 12.59 5.78
N GLU A 17 12.28 13.19 6.08
CA GLU A 17 13.28 12.59 6.99
C GLU A 17 12.70 12.38 8.40
N ALA A 18 11.96 13.37 8.92
CA ALA A 18 11.29 13.24 10.21
C ALA A 18 10.25 12.10 10.21
N LEU A 19 9.48 11.96 9.13
CA LEU A 19 8.48 10.89 9.00
C LEU A 19 9.12 9.51 8.97
N GLN A 20 10.28 9.36 8.33
CA GLN A 20 11.00 8.09 8.31
C GLN A 20 11.42 7.61 9.69
N ALA A 21 11.57 8.52 10.66
CA ALA A 21 11.89 8.19 12.04
C ALA A 21 10.65 7.96 12.93
N THR A 22 9.43 8.08 12.40
CA THR A 22 8.20 7.83 13.16
C THR A 22 7.94 6.35 13.34
N GLU A 23 7.32 5.99 14.47
CA GLU A 23 6.96 4.60 14.79
C GLU A 23 6.11 3.93 13.71
N ALA A 24 5.14 4.65 13.13
CA ALA A 24 4.30 4.11 12.06
C ALA A 24 5.12 3.73 10.81
N VAL A 25 6.08 4.56 10.42
CA VAL A 25 6.92 4.29 9.24
C VAL A 25 7.99 3.23 9.53
N THR A 26 8.55 3.20 10.75
CA THR A 26 9.49 2.14 11.13
C THR A 26 8.79 0.78 11.26
N PHE A 27 7.58 0.75 11.81
CA PHE A 27 6.73 -0.45 11.86
C PHE A 27 6.36 -0.94 10.45
N TYR A 28 5.96 -0.04 9.55
CA TYR A 28 5.73 -0.38 8.14
C TYR A 28 6.96 -1.02 7.50
N ARG A 29 8.14 -0.39 7.61
CA ARG A 29 9.39 -0.91 7.02
C ARG A 29 9.75 -2.30 7.55
N ALA A 30 9.62 -2.51 8.86
CA ALA A 30 9.91 -3.81 9.47
C ALA A 30 8.95 -4.90 8.97
N ALA A 31 7.65 -4.59 8.86
CA ALA A 31 6.66 -5.53 8.31
C ALA A 31 6.90 -5.80 6.81
N GLU A 32 7.30 -4.77 6.05
CA GLU A 32 7.66 -4.86 4.63
C GLU A 32 8.87 -5.78 4.40
N GLU A 33 9.90 -5.68 5.24
CA GLU A 33 11.07 -6.56 5.15
C GLU A 33 10.70 -8.03 5.44
N LYS A 34 9.87 -8.26 6.48
CA LYS A 34 9.39 -9.61 6.82
C LYS A 34 8.58 -10.24 5.70
N ILE A 35 7.68 -9.49 5.06
CA ILE A 35 6.84 -10.02 3.98
C ILE A 35 7.66 -10.27 2.71
N ASN A 36 8.59 -9.38 2.36
CA ASN A 36 9.44 -9.50 1.17
C ASN A 36 10.40 -10.68 1.24
N THR A 37 10.88 -11.02 2.44
CA THR A 37 11.76 -12.17 2.66
C THR A 37 11.00 -13.48 2.85
N ASN A 38 9.66 -13.45 2.96
CA ASN A 38 8.86 -14.64 3.20
C ASN A 38 8.63 -15.46 1.91
N GLN A 39 9.35 -16.58 1.78
CA GLN A 39 9.24 -17.46 0.60
C GLN A 39 7.83 -18.02 0.39
N LYS A 40 7.05 -18.28 1.45
CA LYS A 40 5.69 -18.84 1.31
C LYS A 40 4.75 -17.81 0.70
N VAL A 41 4.80 -16.56 1.17
CA VAL A 41 4.02 -15.46 0.61
C VAL A 41 4.45 -15.20 -0.83
N ALA A 42 5.76 -15.10 -1.09
CA ALA A 42 6.29 -14.89 -2.44
C ALA A 42 5.83 -15.98 -3.42
N ALA A 43 5.85 -17.25 -3.02
CA ALA A 43 5.36 -18.36 -3.84
C ALA A 43 3.87 -18.24 -4.15
N LYS A 44 3.03 -17.95 -3.15
CA LYS A 44 1.58 -17.82 -3.33
C LYS A 44 1.22 -16.60 -4.19
N VAL A 45 1.86 -15.46 -3.99
CA VAL A 45 1.73 -14.27 -4.84
C VAL A 45 2.15 -14.58 -6.28
N GLY A 46 3.22 -15.37 -6.46
CA GLY A 46 3.64 -15.86 -7.77
C GLY A 46 2.56 -16.71 -8.46
N SER A 47 1.89 -17.59 -7.72
CA SER A 47 0.75 -18.36 -8.23
C SER A 47 -0.44 -17.49 -8.61
N ILE A 48 -0.80 -16.51 -7.77
CA ILE A 48 -1.87 -15.54 -8.07
C ILE A 48 -1.58 -14.80 -9.37
N LYS A 49 -0.37 -14.28 -9.57
CA LYS A 49 0.02 -13.57 -10.80
C LYS A 49 -0.10 -14.45 -12.05
N LYS A 50 0.20 -15.75 -11.93
CA LYS A 50 0.04 -16.70 -13.05
C LYS A 50 -1.44 -16.89 -13.38
N LEU A 51 -2.29 -17.09 -12.38
CA LEU A 51 -3.74 -17.23 -12.56
C LEU A 51 -4.35 -15.94 -13.12
N GLN A 52 -3.92 -14.76 -12.68
CA GLN A 52 -4.39 -13.48 -13.25
C GLN A 52 -4.06 -13.37 -14.74
N LYS A 53 -2.85 -13.76 -15.13
CA LYS A 53 -2.45 -13.79 -16.55
C LYS A 53 -3.28 -14.80 -17.35
N GLU A 54 -3.57 -15.95 -16.75
CA GLU A 54 -4.43 -16.97 -17.35
C GLU A 54 -5.87 -16.46 -17.52
N ALA A 55 -6.43 -15.80 -16.51
CA ALA A 55 -7.76 -15.20 -16.55
C ALA A 55 -7.88 -14.19 -17.71
N VAL A 56 -6.91 -13.28 -17.86
CA VAL A 56 -6.86 -12.33 -18.99
C VAL A 56 -6.82 -13.05 -20.35
N ASN A 57 -6.05 -14.15 -20.45
CA ASN A 57 -6.00 -14.94 -21.67
C ASN A 57 -7.34 -15.65 -21.96
N LEU A 58 -7.97 -16.22 -20.94
CA LEU A 58 -9.28 -16.89 -21.07
C LEU A 58 -10.39 -15.91 -21.44
N GLU A 59 -10.35 -14.70 -20.87
CA GLU A 59 -11.26 -13.60 -21.18
C GLU A 59 -11.11 -13.15 -22.64
N HIS A 60 -9.87 -13.01 -23.13
CA HIS A 60 -9.60 -12.69 -24.53
C HIS A 60 -10.23 -13.70 -25.50
N TYR A 61 -10.24 -14.98 -25.13
CA TYR A 61 -10.88 -16.06 -25.91
C TYR A 61 -12.36 -16.30 -25.55
N GLN A 62 -12.99 -15.41 -24.76
CA GLN A 62 -14.40 -15.48 -24.37
C GLN A 62 -14.78 -16.79 -23.65
N LYS A 63 -13.83 -17.42 -22.94
CA LYS A 63 -14.04 -18.66 -22.19
C LYS A 63 -14.55 -18.37 -20.78
N PHE A 64 -15.70 -17.71 -20.66
CA PHE A 64 -16.21 -17.16 -19.40
C PHE A 64 -16.35 -18.19 -18.26
N GLY A 65 -16.72 -19.45 -18.56
CA GLY A 65 -16.78 -20.49 -17.53
C GLY A 65 -15.42 -20.82 -16.92
N ALA A 66 -14.35 -20.79 -17.73
CA ALA A 66 -12.99 -21.00 -17.26
C ALA A 66 -12.44 -19.74 -16.55
N VAL A 67 -12.77 -18.54 -17.05
CA VAL A 67 -12.43 -17.27 -16.36
C VAL A 67 -12.93 -17.30 -14.93
N LYS A 68 -14.21 -17.62 -14.73
CA LYS A 68 -14.81 -17.68 -13.40
C LYS A 68 -14.10 -18.67 -12.48
N GLN A 69 -13.78 -19.86 -12.98
CA GLN A 69 -13.04 -20.85 -12.20
C GLN A 69 -11.63 -20.36 -11.81
N THR A 70 -10.96 -19.64 -12.71
CA THR A 70 -9.65 -19.03 -12.42
C THR A 70 -9.78 -17.91 -11.38
N GLU A 71 -10.81 -17.09 -11.45
CA GLU A 71 -11.12 -16.05 -10.45
C GLU A 71 -11.41 -16.67 -9.07
N ASP A 72 -12.25 -17.70 -9.00
CA ASP A 72 -12.54 -18.42 -7.75
C ASP A 72 -11.25 -18.97 -7.09
N ASN A 73 -10.31 -19.46 -7.92
CA ASN A 73 -9.00 -19.93 -7.44
C ASN A 73 -8.10 -18.78 -6.94
N ILE A 74 -8.14 -17.62 -7.60
CA ILE A 74 -7.43 -16.42 -7.16
C ILE A 74 -7.98 -15.96 -5.81
N ASP A 75 -9.29 -15.92 -5.65
CA ASP A 75 -9.95 -15.50 -4.41
C ASP A 75 -9.62 -16.45 -3.26
N ALA A 76 -9.65 -17.76 -3.50
CA ALA A 76 -9.27 -18.76 -2.50
C ALA A 76 -7.80 -18.60 -2.04
N LEU A 77 -6.87 -18.40 -2.98
CA LEU A 77 -5.45 -18.17 -2.65
C LEU A 77 -5.24 -16.84 -1.94
N THR A 78 -5.97 -15.80 -2.34
CA THR A 78 -5.89 -14.47 -1.71
C THR A 78 -6.38 -14.54 -0.27
N ALA A 79 -7.51 -15.18 -0.02
CA ALA A 79 -8.04 -15.41 1.33
C ALA A 79 -7.03 -16.17 2.20
N GLU A 80 -6.39 -17.21 1.65
CA GLU A 80 -5.37 -17.97 2.38
C GLU A 80 -4.17 -17.11 2.78
N ILE A 81 -3.67 -16.25 1.88
CA ILE A 81 -2.58 -15.32 2.17
C ILE A 81 -3.02 -14.29 3.21
N ASP A 82 -4.24 -13.77 3.10
CA ASP A 82 -4.78 -12.74 3.98
C ASP A 82 -4.93 -13.19 5.44
N HIS A 83 -5.09 -14.49 5.66
CA HIS A 83 -5.12 -15.07 7.01
C HIS A 83 -3.73 -15.30 7.62
N LEU A 84 -2.64 -15.09 6.88
CA LEU A 84 -1.30 -15.24 7.42
C LEU A 84 -0.98 -14.10 8.40
N PRO A 85 -0.49 -14.39 9.62
CA PRO A 85 -0.20 -13.36 10.62
C PRO A 85 0.75 -12.26 10.12
N ILE A 86 1.73 -12.63 9.30
CA ILE A 86 2.68 -11.69 8.70
C ILE A 86 2.04 -10.74 7.69
N VAL A 87 0.98 -11.18 6.99
CA VAL A 87 0.23 -10.36 6.03
C VAL A 87 -0.70 -9.43 6.79
N GLN A 88 -1.34 -9.92 7.86
CA GLN A 88 -2.15 -9.09 8.75
C GLN A 88 -1.31 -7.99 9.42
N GLU A 89 -0.11 -8.32 9.90
CA GLU A 89 0.82 -7.33 10.46
C GLU A 89 1.21 -6.28 9.41
N PHE A 90 1.50 -6.70 8.18
CA PHE A 90 1.80 -5.79 7.07
C PHE A 90 0.62 -4.91 6.64
N LYS A 91 -0.61 -5.43 6.66
CA LYS A 91 -1.82 -4.64 6.38
C LYS A 91 -2.05 -3.59 7.47
N ARG A 92 -1.93 -3.99 8.74
CA ARG A 92 -2.04 -3.08 9.88
C ARG A 92 -0.98 -1.98 9.82
N SER A 93 0.27 -2.31 9.51
CA SER A 93 1.33 -1.31 9.42
C SER A 93 1.12 -0.32 8.27
N GLN A 94 0.51 -0.75 7.16
CA GLN A 94 0.06 0.13 6.08
C GLN A 94 -1.04 1.09 6.54
N GLU A 95 -2.04 0.59 7.27
CA GLU A 95 -3.12 1.42 7.82
C GLU A 95 -2.56 2.50 8.74
N GLU A 96 -1.70 2.13 9.69
CA GLU A 96 -1.08 3.08 10.63
C GLU A 96 -0.22 4.13 9.91
N ALA A 97 0.57 3.73 8.90
CA ALA A 97 1.35 4.67 8.08
C ALA A 97 0.44 5.61 7.26
N ASN A 98 -0.65 5.08 6.69
CA ASN A 98 -1.61 5.87 5.93
C ASN A 98 -2.35 6.87 6.82
N ASP A 99 -2.74 6.48 8.03
CA ASP A 99 -3.41 7.37 8.98
C ASP A 99 -2.52 8.53 9.41
N LEU A 100 -1.22 8.29 9.61
CA LEU A 100 -0.23 9.33 9.85
C LEU A 100 -0.16 10.32 8.66
N LEU A 101 -0.01 9.81 7.44
CA LEU A 101 0.08 10.64 6.24
C LEU A 101 -1.20 11.44 6.00
N GLN A 102 -2.37 10.83 6.22
CA GLN A 102 -3.66 11.49 6.12
C GLN A 102 -3.82 12.60 7.17
N SER A 103 -3.41 12.36 8.41
CA SER A 103 -3.47 13.35 9.50
C SER A 103 -2.66 14.59 9.16
N ILE A 104 -1.43 14.40 8.67
CA ILE A 104 -0.56 15.50 8.25
C ILE A 104 -1.17 16.28 7.08
N THR A 105 -1.69 15.56 6.08
CA THR A 105 -2.32 16.18 4.92
C THR A 105 -3.54 17.01 5.34
N ARG A 106 -4.38 16.48 6.23
CA ARG A 106 -5.54 17.19 6.78
C ARG A 106 -5.12 18.45 7.52
N GLU A 107 -4.11 18.39 8.39
CA GLU A 107 -3.61 19.56 9.11
C GLU A 107 -3.09 20.67 8.17
N ILE A 108 -2.31 20.29 7.15
CA ILE A 108 -1.81 21.22 6.14
C ILE A 108 -2.98 21.86 5.37
N SER A 109 -3.91 21.05 4.86
CA SER A 109 -5.08 21.53 4.12
C SER A 109 -5.94 22.45 4.98
N HIS A 110 -6.24 22.06 6.23
CA HIS A 110 -7.08 22.83 7.13
C HIS A 110 -6.46 24.20 7.42
N LYS A 111 -5.14 24.25 7.66
CA LYS A 111 -4.44 25.51 7.94
C LYS A 111 -4.43 26.44 6.73
N VAL A 112 -4.08 25.92 5.55
CA VAL A 112 -4.09 26.70 4.30
C VAL A 112 -5.50 27.22 4.00
N THR A 113 -6.53 26.37 4.06
CA THR A 113 -7.91 26.79 3.79
C THR A 113 -8.44 27.78 4.84
N SER A 114 -8.07 27.65 6.11
CA SER A 114 -8.51 28.58 7.16
C SER A 114 -7.92 29.99 7.01
N GLU A 115 -6.66 30.08 6.59
CA GLU A 115 -5.97 31.36 6.39
C GLU A 115 -6.38 32.03 5.07
N LEU A 116 -6.93 31.28 4.10
CA LEU A 116 -7.54 31.85 2.88
C LEU A 116 -8.93 32.46 3.11
N LYS A 117 -9.61 32.07 4.20
CA LYS A 117 -10.97 32.54 4.55
C LYS A 117 -10.96 33.72 5.54
N LYS A 118 -9.79 34.10 6.05
CA LYS A 118 -9.58 35.34 6.80
C LYS A 118 -9.25 36.48 5.85
#